data_AF-A0A7S2GMZ1-F1
#
_entry.id   AF-A0A7S2GMZ1-F1
#
_cell.length_a   1.000
_cell.length_b   1.000
_cell.length_c   1.000
_cell.angle_alpha   90.00
_cell.angle_beta   90.00
_cell.angle_gamma   90.00
#
_symmetry.space_group_name_H-M   'P 1'
#
loop_
_entity.id
_entity.type
_entity.pdbx_description
1 polymer ?
#
loop_
_entity_poly.entity_id
_entity_poly.type
_entity_poly.pdbx_seq_one_letter_code
_entity_poly.pdbx_strand_id
1 'polypeptide(L)'
;GADAKAKQLIDEMGSLFRHMIYTMHPPGLPGEVPGKSANCRWAAQQLFEDYIPNYGYDMKRVVMTVMDADSEFHPEYFTALNYQFLFAPGDVARYNTIWQAPILHYKNYHNQPSVVRLGSLLTSQHELANLADPSATRMPYSTYSLSGILAQAVDGWDPDWISEDWHMCCKCFVATLGLLKIQPIFLPVMNYTPEAE
;
A
#
# COMPACT_ATOMS: atom_id res chain seq x y z
N GLY A 1 15.77 -7.57 -18.04
CA GLY A 1 15.65 -6.30 -17.31
C GLY A 1 14.22 -6.06 -16.89
N ALA A 2 13.95 -5.01 -16.11
CA ALA A 2 12.62 -4.73 -15.56
C ALA A 2 11.53 -4.58 -16.64
N ASP A 3 11.83 -3.89 -17.75
CA ASP A 3 10.91 -3.72 -18.89
C ASP A 3 10.44 -5.04 -19.50
N ALA A 4 11.37 -5.95 -19.79
CA ALA A 4 11.04 -7.28 -20.32
C ALA A 4 10.18 -8.10 -19.34
N LYS A 5 10.48 -8.02 -18.04
CA LYS A 5 9.69 -8.70 -17.01
C LYS A 5 8.27 -8.13 -16.92
N ALA A 6 8.12 -6.80 -17.00
CA ALA A 6 6.80 -6.16 -16.98
C ALA A 6 5.94 -6.57 -18.19
N LYS A 7 6.53 -6.57 -19.39
CA LYS A 7 5.84 -7.03 -20.62
C LYS A 7 5.39 -8.48 -20.52
N GLN A 8 6.27 -9.37 -20.06
CA GLN A 8 5.93 -10.77 -19.84
C GLN A 8 4.74 -10.93 -18.87
N LEU A 9 4.75 -10.21 -17.75
CA LEU A 9 3.65 -10.27 -16.77
C LEU A 9 2.33 -9.75 -17.34
N ILE A 10 2.37 -8.70 -18.18
CA ILE A 10 1.19 -8.18 -18.86
C ILE A 10 0.64 -9.20 -19.87
N ASP A 11 1.52 -9.88 -20.61
CA ASP A 11 1.11 -10.91 -21.57
C ASP A 11 0.45 -12.11 -20.84
N GLU A 12 0.98 -12.51 -19.70
CA GLU A 12 0.48 -13.66 -18.91
C GLU A 12 -0.81 -13.33 -18.13
N MET A 13 -0.89 -12.17 -17.49
CA MET A 13 -1.92 -11.85 -16.50
C MET A 13 -2.82 -10.68 -16.88
N GLY A 14 -2.51 -9.95 -17.95
CA GLY A 14 -3.20 -8.69 -18.31
C GLY A 14 -4.70 -8.85 -18.52
N SER A 15 -5.15 -10.03 -18.96
CA SER A 15 -6.58 -10.33 -19.16
C SER A 15 -7.38 -10.46 -17.85
N LEU A 16 -6.72 -10.67 -16.71
CA LEU A 16 -7.34 -10.77 -15.38
C LEU A 16 -7.69 -9.39 -14.80
N PHE A 17 -7.08 -8.34 -15.32
CA PHE A 17 -7.28 -6.98 -14.86
C PHE A 17 -8.05 -6.17 -15.90
N ARG A 18 -8.85 -5.20 -15.44
CA ARG A 18 -9.49 -4.24 -16.35
C ARG A 18 -8.44 -3.50 -17.18
N HIS A 19 -7.32 -3.15 -16.54
CA HIS A 19 -6.12 -2.66 -17.17
C HIS A 19 -4.91 -3.11 -16.34
N MET A 20 -3.84 -3.54 -17.02
CA MET A 20 -2.55 -3.84 -16.39
C MET A 20 -1.50 -2.99 -17.09
N ILE A 21 -0.89 -2.06 -16.36
CA ILE A 21 0.09 -1.11 -16.87
C ILE A 21 1.32 -1.11 -15.98
N TYR A 22 2.45 -0.67 -16.51
CA TYR A 22 3.67 -0.48 -15.75
C TYR A 22 4.29 0.88 -16.07
N THR A 23 5.04 1.40 -15.11
CA THR A 23 5.82 2.63 -15.24
C THR A 23 7.24 2.35 -14.84
N MET A 24 8.19 3.08 -15.41
CA MET A 24 9.60 3.00 -15.05
C MET A 24 10.06 4.39 -14.62
N HIS A 25 10.53 4.52 -13.38
CA HIS A 25 11.16 5.74 -12.90
C HIS A 25 12.40 6.05 -13.75
N PRO A 26 12.50 7.25 -14.37
CA PRO A 26 13.66 7.62 -15.16
C PRO A 26 14.92 7.77 -14.30
N PRO A 27 16.08 7.27 -14.75
CA PRO A 27 17.33 7.45 -14.01
C PRO A 27 17.77 8.92 -14.04
N GLY A 28 18.38 9.38 -12.93
CA GLY A 28 19.08 10.67 -12.87
C GLY A 28 18.17 11.89 -12.68
N LEU A 29 16.93 11.72 -12.23
CA LEU A 29 16.08 12.84 -11.87
C LEU A 29 16.67 13.61 -10.66
N PRO A 30 16.78 14.95 -10.73
CA PRO A 30 17.36 15.75 -9.65
C PRO A 30 16.58 15.60 -8.34
N GLY A 31 17.28 15.28 -7.25
CA GLY A 31 16.67 15.16 -5.92
C GLY A 31 15.93 13.84 -5.67
N GLU A 32 15.94 12.90 -6.62
CA GLU A 32 15.28 11.60 -6.45
C GLU A 32 16.30 10.47 -6.29
N VAL A 33 16.09 9.63 -5.27
CA VAL A 33 16.95 8.48 -5.00
C VAL A 33 16.27 7.23 -5.57
N PRO A 34 16.93 6.47 -6.48
CA PRO A 34 16.35 5.24 -7.00
C PRO A 34 15.99 4.26 -5.88
N GLY A 35 14.73 3.84 -5.83
CA GLY A 35 14.21 3.01 -4.76
C GLY A 35 12.70 2.82 -4.83
N LYS A 36 12.14 2.16 -3.81
CA LYS A 36 10.69 1.90 -3.69
C LYS A 36 9.89 3.21 -3.70
N SER A 37 10.34 4.19 -2.92
CA SER A 37 9.69 5.50 -2.76
C SER A 37 9.62 6.29 -4.08
N ALA A 38 10.74 6.44 -4.79
CA ALA A 38 10.78 7.09 -6.12
C ALA A 38 9.91 6.35 -7.15
N ASN A 39 9.93 5.02 -7.17
CA ASN A 39 9.05 4.23 -8.05
C ASN A 39 7.57 4.44 -7.72
N CYS A 40 7.21 4.45 -6.44
CA CYS A 40 5.84 4.65 -5.98
C CYS A 40 5.34 6.06 -6.31
N ARG A 41 6.17 7.09 -6.06
CA ARG A 41 5.88 8.48 -6.47
C ARG A 41 5.64 8.57 -7.97
N TRP A 42 6.58 8.05 -8.77
CA TRP A 42 6.47 8.10 -10.22
C TRP A 42 5.20 7.44 -10.73
N ALA A 43 4.90 6.22 -10.26
CA ALA A 43 3.68 5.51 -10.62
C ALA A 43 2.42 6.31 -10.24
N ALA A 44 2.40 6.93 -9.06
CA ALA A 44 1.28 7.76 -8.61
C ALA A 44 1.08 8.99 -9.50
N GLN A 45 2.15 9.69 -9.87
CA GLN A 45 2.07 10.86 -10.75
C GLN A 45 1.54 10.48 -12.13
N GLN A 46 2.01 9.38 -12.72
CA GLN A 46 1.48 8.86 -13.98
C GLN A 46 0.00 8.47 -13.87
N LEU A 47 -0.45 7.98 -12.70
CA LEU A 47 -1.86 7.72 -12.47
C LEU A 47 -2.68 9.01 -12.40
N PHE A 48 -2.17 10.04 -11.72
CA PHE A 48 -2.87 11.30 -11.50
C PHE A 48 -2.96 12.17 -12.76
N GLU A 49 -1.87 12.29 -13.49
CA GLU A 49 -1.74 13.21 -14.62
C GLU A 49 -2.30 12.61 -15.91
N ASP A 50 -2.07 11.31 -16.14
CA ASP A 50 -2.39 10.67 -17.41
C ASP A 50 -3.55 9.68 -17.26
N TYR A 51 -3.39 8.67 -16.42
CA TYR A 51 -4.26 7.50 -16.49
C TYR A 51 -5.70 7.81 -16.05
N ILE A 52 -5.89 8.37 -14.86
CA ILE A 52 -7.22 8.65 -14.32
C ILE A 52 -8.00 9.63 -15.21
N PRO A 53 -7.41 10.77 -15.66
CA PRO A 53 -8.07 11.68 -16.58
C PRO A 53 -8.39 11.06 -17.95
N ASN A 54 -7.46 10.34 -18.57
CA ASN A 54 -7.64 9.79 -19.92
C ASN A 54 -8.77 8.75 -20.00
N TYR A 55 -8.99 8.00 -18.93
CA TYR A 55 -10.10 7.03 -18.84
C TYR A 55 -11.37 7.61 -18.21
N GLY A 56 -11.36 8.89 -17.80
CA GLY A 56 -12.52 9.57 -17.21
C GLY A 56 -12.94 9.01 -15.86
N TYR A 57 -12.02 8.44 -15.07
CA TYR A 57 -12.32 7.96 -13.73
C TYR A 57 -12.46 9.12 -12.75
N ASP A 58 -13.47 9.07 -11.89
CA ASP A 58 -13.65 10.04 -10.80
C ASP A 58 -12.74 9.67 -9.63
N MET A 59 -11.78 10.54 -9.29
CA MET A 59 -10.85 10.35 -8.17
C MET A 59 -11.57 10.07 -6.84
N LYS A 60 -12.79 10.59 -6.64
CA LYS A 60 -13.61 10.30 -5.45
C LYS A 60 -14.04 8.84 -5.33
N ARG A 61 -13.89 8.05 -6.40
CA ARG A 61 -14.21 6.62 -6.45
C ARG A 61 -12.96 5.75 -6.58
N VAL A 62 -11.78 6.34 -6.49
CA VAL A 62 -10.51 5.62 -6.57
C VAL A 62 -10.03 5.32 -5.15
N VAL A 63 -9.62 4.07 -4.93
CA VAL A 63 -8.84 3.65 -3.76
C VAL A 63 -7.52 3.12 -4.28
N MET A 64 -6.42 3.65 -3.76
CA MET A 64 -5.08 3.22 -4.12
C MET A 64 -4.57 2.23 -3.09
N THR A 65 -3.87 1.18 -3.53
CA THR A 65 -3.22 0.21 -2.64
C THR A 65 -1.74 0.15 -2.99
N VAL A 66 -0.89 0.34 -2.00
CA VAL A 66 0.54 0.07 -2.08
C VAL A 66 0.79 -1.29 -1.43
N MET A 67 1.58 -2.12 -2.08
CA MET A 67 1.91 -3.47 -1.61
C MET A 67 3.34 -3.82 -2.03
N ASP A 68 3.97 -4.71 -1.27
CA ASP A 68 5.21 -5.35 -1.70
C ASP A 68 4.89 -6.52 -2.65
N ALA A 69 5.84 -6.88 -3.51
CA ALA A 69 5.62 -7.91 -4.54
C ALA A 69 5.38 -9.32 -3.98
N ASP A 70 5.69 -9.54 -2.69
CA ASP A 70 5.53 -10.79 -1.98
C ASP A 70 4.26 -10.83 -1.10
N SER A 71 3.48 -9.74 -1.10
CA SER A 71 2.25 -9.60 -0.31
C SER A 71 1.10 -10.41 -0.89
N GLU A 72 0.60 -11.37 -0.11
CA GLU A 72 -0.55 -12.20 -0.46
C GLU A 72 -1.77 -11.81 0.35
N PHE A 73 -2.75 -11.24 -0.32
CA PHE A 73 -4.01 -10.83 0.30
C PHE A 73 -4.93 -12.01 0.56
N HIS A 74 -5.65 -11.98 1.68
CA HIS A 74 -6.83 -12.81 1.87
C HIS A 74 -7.80 -12.65 0.68
N PRO A 75 -8.45 -13.73 0.17
CA PRO A 75 -9.34 -13.65 -0.99
C PRO A 75 -10.47 -12.62 -0.89
N GLU A 76 -10.91 -12.31 0.33
CA GLU A 76 -11.97 -11.33 0.60
C GLU A 76 -11.46 -9.92 0.92
N TYR A 77 -10.14 -9.68 0.91
CA TYR A 77 -9.56 -8.39 1.33
C TYR A 77 -10.12 -7.21 0.54
N PHE A 78 -10.08 -7.26 -0.80
CA PHE A 78 -10.57 -6.16 -1.64
C PHE A 78 -12.09 -6.00 -1.56
N THR A 79 -12.83 -7.08 -1.25
CA THR A 79 -14.28 -7.01 -0.98
C THR A 79 -14.54 -6.25 0.33
N ALA A 80 -13.79 -6.57 1.39
CA ALA A 80 -13.89 -5.87 2.66
C ALA A 80 -13.46 -4.40 2.56
N LEU A 81 -12.38 -4.12 1.82
CA LEU A 81 -11.91 -2.75 1.53
C LEU A 81 -13.00 -1.93 0.83
N ASN A 82 -13.58 -2.48 -0.23
CA ASN A 82 -14.67 -1.83 -0.97
C ASN A 82 -15.89 -1.57 -0.08
N TYR A 83 -16.25 -2.54 0.77
CA TYR A 83 -17.32 -2.35 1.75
C TYR A 83 -17.00 -1.19 2.71
N GLN A 84 -15.81 -1.18 3.32
CA GLN A 84 -15.44 -0.12 4.27
C GLN A 84 -15.39 1.27 3.60
N PHE A 85 -14.92 1.37 2.37
CA PHE A 85 -14.90 2.62 1.62
C PHE A 85 -16.31 3.14 1.30
N LEU A 86 -17.18 2.27 0.77
CA LEU A 86 -18.52 2.64 0.34
C LEU A 86 -19.43 3.00 1.52
N PHE A 87 -19.34 2.24 2.61
CA PHE A 87 -20.17 2.38 3.82
C PHE A 87 -19.55 3.27 4.91
N ALA A 88 -18.44 3.95 4.63
CA ALA A 88 -17.86 4.92 5.56
C ALA A 88 -18.89 6.00 5.97
N PRO A 89 -18.90 6.45 7.25
CA PRO A 89 -19.88 7.41 7.75
C PRO A 89 -19.56 8.83 7.25
N GLY A 90 -19.98 9.11 6.02
CA GLY A 90 -19.81 10.40 5.36
C GLY A 90 -18.44 10.59 4.72
N ASP A 91 -18.32 11.71 4.00
CA ASP A 91 -17.16 12.00 3.14
C ASP A 91 -15.86 12.19 3.93
N VAL A 92 -15.91 12.78 5.13
CA VAL A 92 -14.71 12.97 5.97
C VAL A 92 -14.08 11.62 6.31
N ALA A 93 -14.89 10.65 6.79
CA ALA A 93 -14.40 9.32 7.11
C ALA A 93 -13.99 8.56 5.84
N ARG A 94 -14.73 8.69 4.74
CA ARG A 94 -14.41 8.01 3.48
C ARG A 94 -13.08 8.46 2.90
N TYR A 95 -12.83 9.76 2.87
CA TYR A 95 -11.66 10.30 2.17
C TYR A 95 -10.44 10.42 3.08
N ASN A 96 -10.59 10.60 4.40
CA ASN A 96 -9.46 10.75 5.33
C ASN A 96 -9.11 9.44 6.06
N THR A 97 -9.20 8.30 5.38
CA THR A 97 -8.88 6.99 5.97
C THR A 97 -7.80 6.26 5.17
N ILE A 98 -6.87 5.66 5.91
CA ILE A 98 -5.96 4.61 5.46
C ILE A 98 -6.50 3.28 5.98
N TRP A 99 -6.58 2.27 5.12
CA TRP A 99 -6.97 0.92 5.49
C TRP A 99 -5.73 0.02 5.53
N GLN A 100 -5.62 -0.77 6.58
CA GLN A 100 -4.51 -1.71 6.74
C GLN A 100 -5.00 -3.06 7.23
N ALA A 101 -4.50 -4.12 6.59
CA ALA A 101 -4.60 -5.47 7.11
C ALA A 101 -3.49 -5.79 8.11
N PRO A 102 -3.69 -6.75 9.04
CA PRO A 102 -2.59 -7.33 9.78
C PRO A 102 -1.65 -8.06 8.82
N ILE A 103 -0.39 -7.64 8.81
CA ILE A 103 0.66 -8.28 8.01
C ILE A 103 1.31 -9.39 8.82
N LEU A 104 1.29 -10.60 8.27
CA LEU A 104 1.79 -11.80 8.91
C LEU A 104 2.94 -12.38 8.09
N HIS A 105 4.11 -12.45 8.71
CA HIS A 105 5.35 -12.96 8.12
C HIS A 105 5.43 -14.49 8.19
N TYR A 106 4.35 -15.17 7.80
CA TYR A 106 4.14 -16.60 8.06
C TYR A 106 4.11 -17.48 6.80
N LYS A 107 4.23 -16.90 5.60
CA LYS A 107 4.10 -17.67 4.34
C LYS A 107 5.11 -18.81 4.23
N ASN A 108 6.32 -18.60 4.72
CA ASN A 108 7.38 -19.61 4.82
C ASN A 108 7.87 -19.82 6.26
N TYR A 109 6.98 -19.67 7.24
CA TYR A 109 7.33 -19.68 8.67
C TYR A 109 8.18 -20.89 9.09
N HIS A 110 7.86 -22.06 8.55
CA HIS A 110 8.56 -23.32 8.87
C HIS A 110 9.96 -23.42 8.27
N ASN A 111 10.27 -22.64 7.23
CA ASN A 111 11.59 -22.58 6.58
C ASN A 111 12.47 -21.46 7.14
N GLN A 112 11.89 -20.52 7.90
CA GLN A 112 12.65 -19.42 8.50
C GLN A 112 13.67 -19.95 9.54
N PRO A 113 14.88 -19.35 9.60
CA PRO A 113 15.82 -19.58 10.69
C PRO A 113 15.17 -19.35 12.06
N SER A 114 15.63 -20.03 13.10
CA SER A 114 14.98 -19.99 14.44
C SER A 114 14.83 -18.58 15.01
N VAL A 115 15.85 -17.73 14.87
CA VAL A 115 15.81 -16.34 15.35
C VAL A 115 14.85 -15.49 14.53
N VAL A 116 14.85 -15.66 13.20
CA VAL A 116 13.93 -14.96 12.29
C VAL A 116 12.48 -15.35 12.59
N ARG A 117 12.22 -16.63 12.82
CA ARG A 117 10.91 -17.16 13.18
C ARG A 117 10.35 -16.53 14.47
N LEU A 118 11.21 -16.32 15.47
CA LEU A 118 10.83 -15.60 16.69
C LEU A 118 10.52 -14.13 16.40
N GLY A 119 11.33 -13.48 15.56
CA GLY A 119 11.07 -12.12 15.08
C GLY A 119 9.72 -12.00 14.37
N SER A 120 9.44 -12.87 13.40
CA SER A 120 8.16 -12.94 12.69
C SER A 120 6.97 -13.11 13.64
N LEU A 121 7.11 -13.93 14.69
CA LEU A 121 6.08 -14.10 15.72
C LEU A 121 5.83 -12.80 16.48
N LEU A 122 6.89 -12.17 16.99
CA LEU A 122 6.80 -10.94 17.77
C LEU A 122 6.25 -9.77 16.96
N THR A 123 6.73 -9.59 15.72
CA THR A 123 6.24 -8.54 14.81
C THR A 123 4.75 -8.74 14.52
N SER A 124 4.32 -9.97 14.20
CA SER A 124 2.91 -10.25 13.92
C SER A 124 1.99 -9.99 15.12
N GLN A 125 2.45 -10.34 16.33
CA GLN A 125 1.72 -10.05 17.57
C GLN A 125 1.64 -8.55 17.85
N HIS A 126 2.73 -7.82 17.63
CA HIS A 126 2.78 -6.37 17.78
C HIS A 126 1.82 -5.68 16.81
N GLU A 127 1.83 -6.06 15.53
CA GLU A 127 0.93 -5.51 14.52
C GLU A 127 -0.54 -5.76 14.87
N LEU A 128 -0.89 -6.99 15.26
CA LEU A 128 -2.25 -7.32 15.69
C LEU A 128 -2.68 -6.50 16.92
N ALA A 129 -1.80 -6.35 17.91
CA ALA A 129 -2.09 -5.56 19.11
C ALA A 129 -2.32 -4.09 18.77
N ASN A 130 -1.47 -3.47 17.94
CA ASN A 130 -1.62 -2.08 17.51
C ASN A 130 -2.91 -1.85 16.72
N LEU A 131 -3.27 -2.78 15.82
CA LEU A 131 -4.50 -2.67 15.03
C LEU A 131 -5.75 -2.83 15.91
N ALA A 132 -5.71 -3.74 16.88
CA ALA A 132 -6.83 -4.02 17.78
C ALA A 132 -7.05 -2.95 18.86
N ASP A 133 -6.01 -2.25 19.32
CA ASP A 133 -6.15 -1.24 20.37
C ASP A 133 -6.76 0.07 19.82
N PRO A 134 -8.00 0.44 20.19
CA PRO A 134 -8.63 1.68 19.72
C PRO A 134 -7.85 2.95 20.12
N SER A 135 -7.03 2.88 21.18
CA SER A 135 -6.26 4.01 21.71
C SER A 135 -4.86 4.12 21.11
N ALA A 136 -4.41 3.12 20.35
CA ALA A 136 -3.08 3.13 19.78
C ALA A 136 -2.92 4.16 18.65
N THR A 137 -1.79 4.85 18.66
CA THR A 137 -1.31 5.61 17.49
C THR A 137 -0.84 4.62 16.45
N ARG A 138 -1.73 4.27 15.54
CA ARG A 138 -1.42 3.38 14.42
C ARG A 138 -0.54 4.11 13.41
N MET A 139 0.34 3.38 12.76
CA MET A 139 1.04 3.80 11.55
C MET A 139 0.87 2.71 10.50
N PRO A 140 0.73 3.06 9.21
CA PRO A 140 0.70 2.06 8.18
C PRO A 140 2.07 1.38 8.06
N TYR A 141 2.07 0.12 7.67
CA TYR A 141 3.25 -0.72 7.59
C TYR A 141 3.17 -1.54 6.31
N SER A 142 4.14 -1.40 5.40
CA SER A 142 4.35 -2.17 4.16
C SER A 142 3.20 -2.15 3.14
N THR A 143 2.02 -2.64 3.50
CA THR A 143 0.85 -2.82 2.63
C THR A 143 -0.36 -2.12 3.21
N TYR A 144 -0.87 -1.13 2.49
CA TYR A 144 -2.01 -0.33 2.91
C TYR A 144 -2.76 0.24 1.71
N SER A 145 -4.00 0.63 1.97
CA SER A 145 -4.86 1.29 1.00
C SER A 145 -5.27 2.66 1.51
N LEU A 146 -5.52 3.61 0.61
CA LEU A 146 -5.99 4.95 0.96
C LEU A 146 -6.88 5.51 -0.15
N SER A 147 -7.69 6.51 0.17
CA SER A 147 -8.53 7.14 -0.85
C SER A 147 -7.66 7.88 -1.88
N GLY A 148 -8.04 7.83 -3.15
CA GLY A 148 -7.35 8.54 -4.22
C GLY A 148 -7.36 10.06 -4.00
N ILE A 149 -8.45 10.59 -3.42
CA ILE A 149 -8.54 12.00 -3.04
C ILE A 149 -7.47 12.38 -2.02
N LEU A 150 -7.25 11.54 -1.00
CA LEU A 150 -6.24 11.79 0.01
C LEU A 150 -4.83 11.70 -0.58
N ALA A 151 -4.58 10.69 -1.42
CA ALA A 151 -3.30 10.54 -2.10
C ALA A 151 -2.99 11.75 -2.99
N GLN A 152 -3.97 12.21 -3.78
CA GLN A 152 -3.82 13.39 -4.64
C GLN A 152 -3.65 14.68 -3.82
N ALA A 153 -4.36 14.82 -2.70
CA ALA A 153 -4.29 16.02 -1.85
C ALA A 153 -2.89 16.26 -1.25
N VAL A 154 -2.08 15.20 -1.12
CA VAL A 154 -0.70 15.27 -0.61
C VAL A 154 0.37 15.10 -1.70
N ASP A 155 -0.02 15.17 -2.97
CA ASP A 155 0.86 14.95 -4.13
C ASP A 155 1.54 13.57 -4.14
N GLY A 156 0.85 12.55 -3.63
CA GLY A 156 1.35 11.17 -3.55
C GLY A 156 2.56 11.01 -2.62
N TRP A 157 3.47 10.13 -3.01
CA TRP A 157 4.66 9.75 -2.24
C TRP A 157 5.84 10.68 -2.53
N ASP A 158 6.80 10.72 -1.62
CA ASP A 158 8.05 11.47 -1.78
C ASP A 158 9.17 10.53 -2.23
N PRO A 159 10.10 10.99 -3.07
CA PRO A 159 11.05 10.10 -3.76
C PRO A 159 12.27 9.71 -2.90
N ASP A 160 12.50 10.37 -1.78
CA ASP A 160 13.75 10.32 -1.01
C ASP A 160 13.60 9.67 0.38
N TRP A 161 12.38 9.25 0.74
CA TRP A 161 12.12 8.66 2.06
C TRP A 161 12.14 7.13 2.05
N ILE A 162 12.93 6.51 2.93
CA ILE A 162 13.08 5.04 2.99
C ILE A 162 11.79 4.36 3.51
N SER A 163 11.13 4.94 4.51
CA SER A 163 9.86 4.46 5.07
C SER A 163 8.71 5.26 4.47
N GLU A 164 8.44 5.02 3.19
CA GLU A 164 7.47 5.80 2.41
C GLU A 164 6.06 5.71 3.00
N ASP A 165 5.74 4.59 3.65
CA ASP A 165 4.49 4.32 4.36
C ASP A 165 4.26 5.27 5.54
N TRP A 166 5.23 5.38 6.44
CA TRP A 166 5.15 6.27 7.61
C TRP A 166 5.16 7.73 7.20
N HIS A 167 5.97 8.08 6.19
CA HIS A 167 5.99 9.45 5.67
C HIS A 167 4.66 9.82 5.04
N MET A 168 4.06 8.91 4.25
CA MET A 168 2.73 9.10 3.68
C MET A 168 1.66 9.30 4.76
N CYS A 169 1.72 8.52 5.85
CA CYS A 169 0.84 8.71 7.00
C CYS A 169 0.98 10.10 7.60
N CYS A 170 2.22 10.54 7.89
CA CYS A 170 2.48 11.87 8.44
C CYS A 170 1.97 12.98 7.53
N LYS A 171 2.20 12.89 6.22
CA LYS A 171 1.67 13.84 5.23
C LYS A 171 0.16 13.92 5.27
N CYS A 172 -0.50 12.77 5.24
CA CYS A 172 -1.95 12.68 5.31
C CYS A 172 -2.50 13.22 6.64
N PHE A 173 -1.82 12.94 7.75
CA PHE A 173 -2.22 13.42 9.08
C PHE A 173 -2.16 14.94 9.16
N VAL A 174 -1.06 15.55 8.70
CA VAL A 174 -0.90 17.01 8.68
C VAL A 174 -1.89 17.66 7.69
N ALA A 175 -2.02 17.12 6.47
CA ALA A 175 -2.92 17.66 5.44
C ALA A 175 -4.40 17.62 5.85
N THR A 176 -4.79 16.64 6.67
CA THR A 176 -6.15 16.50 7.18
C THR A 176 -6.35 17.18 8.54
N LEU A 177 -5.38 17.95 9.03
CA LEU A 177 -5.41 18.61 10.35
C LEU A 177 -5.71 17.63 11.50
N GLY A 178 -5.15 16.42 11.41
CA GLY A 178 -5.31 15.37 12.41
C GLY A 178 -6.59 14.55 12.29
N LEU A 179 -7.37 14.72 11.21
CA LEU A 179 -8.58 13.93 10.97
C LEU A 179 -8.31 12.56 10.34
N LEU A 180 -7.07 12.28 9.93
CA LEU A 180 -6.66 10.99 9.38
C LEU A 180 -7.00 9.86 10.35
N LYS A 181 -7.64 8.81 9.83
CA LYS A 181 -7.86 7.56 10.54
C LYS A 181 -7.12 6.42 9.87
N ILE A 182 -6.63 5.49 10.68
CA ILE A 182 -6.16 4.19 10.21
C ILE A 182 -7.18 3.15 10.66
N GLN A 183 -7.88 2.57 9.70
CA GLN A 183 -8.95 1.61 9.92
C GLN A 183 -8.43 0.21 9.61
N PRO A 184 -8.43 -0.72 10.59
CA PRO A 184 -8.03 -2.09 10.33
C PRO A 184 -9.06 -2.83 9.45
N ILE A 185 -8.54 -3.67 8.56
CA ILE A 185 -9.27 -4.75 7.89
C ILE A 185 -8.74 -6.05 8.48
N PHE A 186 -9.49 -6.73 9.35
CA PHE A 186 -9.04 -7.95 10.02
C PHE A 186 -9.09 -9.20 9.12
N LEU A 187 -8.52 -9.07 7.93
CA LEU A 187 -8.23 -10.16 6.99
C LEU A 187 -6.72 -10.11 6.72
N PRO A 188 -5.98 -11.21 6.91
CA PRO A 188 -4.52 -11.15 6.90
C PRO A 188 -3.95 -10.88 5.51
N VAL A 189 -2.80 -10.21 5.49
CA VAL A 189 -1.88 -10.18 4.35
C VAL A 189 -0.65 -11.00 4.75
N MET A 190 -0.31 -11.99 3.95
CA MET A 190 0.79 -12.92 4.23
C MET A 190 2.00 -12.54 3.40
N ASN A 191 3.16 -12.37 4.06
CA ASN A 191 4.41 -12.02 3.39
C ASN A 191 5.45 -13.13 3.55
N TYR A 192 6.44 -13.13 2.66
CA TYR A 192 7.62 -13.97 2.80
C TYR A 192 8.63 -13.31 3.75
N THR A 193 9.52 -14.13 4.29
CA THR A 193 10.64 -13.66 5.11
C THR A 193 11.90 -14.39 4.67
N PRO A 194 13.12 -13.81 4.81
CA PRO A 194 14.34 -14.51 4.41
C PRO A 194 14.43 -15.92 4.97
N GLU A 195 14.68 -16.89 4.09
CA GLU A 195 14.97 -18.29 4.44
C GLU A 195 16.45 -18.44 4.80
N ALA A 196 16.80 -19.51 5.51
CA ALA A 196 18.20 -19.91 5.61
C ALA A 196 18.66 -20.34 4.20
N GLU A 197 19.86 -19.89 3.80
CA GLU A 197 20.57 -20.48 2.66
C GLU A 197 20.91 -21.95 2.92
#